data_AF-A0A845XDM6-F1
#
_entry.id   AF-A0A845XDM6-F1
#
_cell.length_a   1.000
_cell.length_b   1.000
_cell.length_c   1.000
_cell.angle_alpha   90.00
_cell.angle_beta   90.00
_cell.angle_gamma   90.00
#
_symmetry.space_group_name_H-M   'P 1'
#
loop_
_entity.id
_entity.type
_entity.pdbx_description
1 polymer ?
#
loop_
_entity_poly.entity_id
_entity_poly.type
_entity_poly.pdbx_seq_one_letter_code
_entity_poly.pdbx_strand_id
1 'polypeptide(L)'
;SVENIEKNDLTDRVTTFEGDLLAALPDDETYDAIVANPPYIPDNEWEAVAANVKDHEPTHALRGGKDGLDFIRLLIAQAPHRLRSGGFLAIEVATARAEEALHLIATDDRYCHAAVVRDFAGRPRVITAKRA
;
A
#
# COMPACT_ATOMS: atom_id res chain seq x y z
N SER A 1 -10.46 11.63 -3.24
CA SER A 1 -11.31 11.77 -4.44
C SER A 1 -10.92 13.03 -5.20
N VAL A 2 -11.27 13.14 -6.49
CA VAL A 2 -11.08 14.36 -7.29
C VAL A 2 -11.72 15.57 -6.61
N GLU A 3 -12.90 15.40 -6.02
CA GLU A 3 -13.57 16.41 -5.22
C GLU A 3 -12.72 16.93 -4.04
N ASN A 4 -11.94 16.08 -3.36
CA ASN A 4 -11.04 16.54 -2.30
C ASN A 4 -9.84 17.32 -2.86
N ILE A 5 -9.36 16.99 -4.06
CA ILE A 5 -8.27 17.72 -4.71
C ILE A 5 -8.75 19.13 -5.05
N GLU A 6 -9.94 19.24 -5.64
CA GLU A 6 -10.56 20.53 -5.98
C GLU A 6 -10.86 21.37 -4.73
N LYS A 7 -11.47 20.78 -3.69
CA LYS A 7 -11.78 21.48 -2.43
C LYS A 7 -10.55 22.03 -1.70
N ASN A 8 -9.36 21.49 -1.97
CA ASN A 8 -8.10 21.91 -1.34
C ASN A 8 -7.19 22.68 -2.31
N ASP A 9 -7.67 23.04 -3.51
CA ASP A 9 -6.92 23.77 -4.53
C ASP A 9 -5.58 23.10 -4.90
N LEU A 10 -5.59 21.77 -5.09
CA LEU A 10 -4.38 20.96 -5.36
C LEU A 10 -4.32 20.41 -6.80
N THR A 11 -5.17 20.89 -7.70
CA THR A 11 -5.30 20.35 -9.06
C THR A 11 -4.02 20.48 -9.90
N ASP A 12 -3.16 21.45 -9.59
CA ASP A 12 -1.85 21.65 -10.20
C ASP A 12 -0.75 20.73 -9.65
N ARG A 13 -1.02 20.04 -8.53
CA ARG A 13 -0.04 19.23 -7.77
C ARG A 13 -0.41 17.75 -7.65
N VAL A 14 -1.66 17.38 -7.97
CA VAL A 14 -2.15 16.01 -7.86
C VAL A 14 -2.77 15.58 -9.18
N THR A 15 -2.21 14.53 -9.77
CA THR A 15 -2.76 13.85 -10.94
C THR A 15 -3.29 12.48 -10.51
N THR A 16 -4.50 12.15 -10.94
CA THR A 16 -5.14 10.87 -10.61
C THR A 16 -5.20 9.95 -11.82
N PHE A 17 -4.97 8.67 -11.59
CA PHE A 17 -5.10 7.62 -12.59
C PHE A 17 -6.06 6.54 -12.06
N GLU A 18 -6.93 6.04 -12.93
CA GLU A 18 -7.86 4.94 -12.61
C GLU A 18 -7.32 3.66 -13.24
N GLY A 19 -7.10 2.63 -12.44
CA GLY A 19 -6.67 1.31 -12.91
C GLY A 19 -6.12 0.43 -11.79
N ASP A 20 -5.36 -0.60 -12.18
CA ASP A 20 -4.79 -1.58 -11.24
C ASP A 20 -3.48 -1.04 -10.64
N LEU A 21 -3.56 -0.52 -9.42
CA LEU A 21 -2.43 -0.07 -8.62
C LEU A 21 -1.44 0.78 -9.44
N LEU A 22 -0.19 0.34 -9.55
CA LEU A 22 0.87 1.07 -10.25
C LEU A 22 0.93 0.75 -11.75
N ALA A 23 0.11 -0.19 -12.24
CA ALA A 23 0.00 -0.48 -13.67
C ALA A 23 -0.79 0.61 -14.42
N ALA A 24 -1.57 1.43 -13.71
CA ALA A 24 -2.28 2.56 -14.29
C ALA A 24 -1.38 3.78 -14.60
N LEU A 25 -0.14 3.78 -14.10
CA LEU A 25 0.80 4.91 -14.22
C LEU A 25 1.53 4.89 -15.58
N PRO A 26 1.89 6.06 -16.15
CA PRO A 26 2.65 6.15 -17.39
C PRO A 26 3.98 5.38 -17.33
N ASP A 27 4.29 4.60 -18.37
CA ASP A 27 5.48 3.72 -18.47
C ASP A 27 6.83 4.45 -18.45
N ASP A 28 6.84 5.72 -18.82
CA ASP A 28 8.02 6.58 -18.86
C ASP A 28 8.30 7.32 -17.55
N GLU A 29 7.42 7.19 -16.54
CA GLU A 29 7.53 7.91 -15.27
C GLU A 29 8.12 7.05 -14.15
N THR A 30 8.98 7.68 -13.34
CA THR A 30 9.52 7.09 -12.11
C THR A 30 9.49 8.08 -10.95
N TYR A 31 9.26 7.53 -9.76
CA TYR A 31 8.97 8.30 -8.55
C TYR A 31 10.07 8.16 -7.51
N ASP A 32 10.26 9.22 -6.72
CA ASP A 32 11.17 9.21 -5.57
C ASP A 32 10.62 8.40 -4.40
N ALA A 33 9.29 8.34 -4.28
CA ALA A 33 8.61 7.57 -3.25
C ALA A 33 7.27 7.02 -3.75
N ILE A 34 6.91 5.85 -3.25
CA ILE A 34 5.59 5.23 -3.38
C ILE A 34 5.07 4.94 -1.98
N VAL A 35 3.89 5.45 -1.68
CA VAL A 35 3.21 5.23 -0.41
C VAL A 35 1.82 4.65 -0.68
N ALA A 36 1.44 3.62 0.07
CA ALA A 36 0.16 2.95 -0.13
C ALA A 36 -0.47 2.56 1.20
N ASN A 37 -1.79 2.76 1.30
CA ASN A 37 -2.64 2.16 2.32
C ASN A 37 -3.66 1.24 1.62
N PRO A 38 -3.24 0.04 1.17
CA PRO A 38 -4.11 -0.86 0.44
C PRO A 38 -5.11 -1.57 1.37
N PRO A 39 -6.18 -2.17 0.82
CA PRO A 39 -7.02 -3.11 1.55
C PRO A 39 -6.18 -4.27 2.11
N TYR A 40 -6.34 -4.59 3.39
CA TYR A 40 -5.54 -5.63 4.07
C TYR A 40 -6.38 -6.60 4.92
N ILE A 41 -7.73 -6.52 4.88
CA ILE A 41 -8.58 -7.42 5.68
C ILE A 41 -8.69 -8.78 4.98
N PRO A 42 -8.30 -9.88 5.63
CA PRO A 42 -8.46 -11.22 5.08
C PRO A 42 -9.93 -11.59 4.88
N ASP A 43 -10.20 -12.37 3.83
CA ASP A 43 -11.56 -12.84 3.51
C ASP A 43 -12.20 -13.65 4.63
N ASN A 44 -11.42 -14.44 5.36
CA ASN A 44 -11.89 -15.24 6.49
C ASN A 44 -12.17 -14.41 7.76
N GLU A 45 -11.69 -13.16 7.82
CA GLU A 45 -11.92 -12.22 8.93
C GLU A 45 -13.05 -11.23 8.61
N TRP A 46 -13.55 -11.21 7.37
CA TRP A 46 -14.58 -10.28 6.92
C TRP A 46 -15.84 -10.29 7.80
N GLU A 47 -16.29 -11.46 8.23
CA GLU A 47 -17.49 -11.56 9.07
C GLU A 47 -17.31 -10.88 10.44
N ALA A 48 -16.09 -10.86 10.98
CA ALA A 48 -15.76 -10.25 12.26
C ALA A 48 -15.54 -8.72 12.18
N VAL A 49 -15.47 -8.15 10.96
CA VAL A 49 -15.35 -6.70 10.80
C VAL A 49 -16.57 -6.00 11.39
N ALA A 50 -16.32 -4.96 12.19
CA ALA A 50 -17.38 -4.24 12.88
C ALA A 50 -18.38 -3.64 11.87
N ALA A 51 -19.68 -3.71 12.20
CA ALA A 51 -20.75 -3.28 11.29
C ALA A 51 -20.56 -1.83 10.82
N ASN A 52 -20.17 -0.93 11.72
CA ASN A 52 -19.88 0.46 11.37
C ASN A 52 -18.77 0.61 10.31
N VAL A 53 -17.81 -0.31 10.22
CA VAL A 53 -16.78 -0.29 9.17
C VAL A 53 -17.36 -0.80 7.86
N LYS A 54 -18.13 -1.90 7.89
CA LYS A 54 -18.83 -2.44 6.70
C LYS A 54 -19.85 -1.46 6.11
N ASP A 55 -20.49 -0.64 6.95
CA ASP A 55 -21.56 0.26 6.55
C ASP A 55 -21.05 1.59 5.97
N HIS A 56 -19.82 1.99 6.30
CA HIS A 56 -19.26 3.30 5.91
C HIS A 56 -18.19 3.22 4.82
N GLU A 57 -17.55 2.07 4.65
CA GLU A 57 -16.49 1.89 3.64
C GLU A 57 -16.89 0.84 2.59
N PRO A 58 -16.62 1.10 1.28
CA PRO A 58 -16.91 0.12 0.24
C PRO A 58 -16.18 -1.20 0.47
N THR A 59 -16.86 -2.34 0.33
CA THR A 59 -16.28 -3.68 0.54
C THR A 59 -14.95 -3.91 -0.21
N HIS A 60 -14.84 -3.41 -1.44
CA HIS A 60 -13.62 -3.55 -2.25
C HIS A 60 -12.44 -2.74 -1.72
N ALA A 61 -12.68 -1.69 -0.93
CA ALA A 61 -11.64 -0.88 -0.29
C ALA A 61 -11.12 -1.52 1.00
N LEU A 62 -11.77 -2.58 1.49
CA LEU A 62 -11.44 -3.21 2.76
C LEU A 62 -10.83 -4.61 2.61
N ARG A 63 -11.31 -5.41 1.65
CA ARG A 63 -10.87 -6.80 1.47
C ARG A 63 -9.51 -6.86 0.81
N GLY A 64 -8.52 -7.37 1.53
CA GLY A 64 -7.15 -7.61 1.08
C GLY A 64 -6.92 -9.00 0.47
N GLY A 65 -8.00 -9.71 0.12
CA GLY A 65 -7.96 -11.06 -0.46
C GLY A 65 -7.86 -12.15 0.60
N LYS A 66 -7.34 -13.32 0.22
CA LYS A 66 -7.44 -14.55 1.02
C LYS A 66 -6.83 -14.41 2.42
N ASP A 67 -5.68 -13.76 2.52
CA ASP A 67 -4.89 -13.62 3.75
C ASP A 67 -4.58 -12.16 4.11
N GLY A 68 -5.13 -11.21 3.34
CA GLY A 68 -4.92 -9.78 3.52
C GLY A 68 -3.65 -9.24 2.85
N LEU A 69 -2.91 -10.06 2.09
CA LEU A 69 -1.63 -9.67 1.50
C LEU A 69 -1.64 -9.55 -0.04
N ASP A 70 -2.78 -9.74 -0.72
CA ASP A 70 -2.81 -9.79 -2.18
C ASP A 70 -2.34 -8.49 -2.82
N PHE A 71 -2.87 -7.33 -2.38
CA PHE A 71 -2.43 -6.02 -2.86
C PHE A 71 -0.99 -5.70 -2.42
N ILE A 72 -0.57 -6.15 -1.24
CA ILE A 72 0.79 -5.95 -0.74
C ILE A 72 1.79 -6.68 -1.63
N ARG A 73 1.51 -7.92 -2.03
CA ARG A 73 2.33 -8.69 -2.97
C ARG A 73 2.42 -7.99 -4.32
N LEU A 74 1.30 -7.50 -4.85
CA LEU A 74 1.28 -6.77 -6.12
C LEU A 74 2.10 -5.47 -6.05
N LEU A 75 1.96 -4.68 -4.98
CA LEU A 75 2.74 -3.46 -4.78
C LEU A 75 4.24 -3.75 -4.69
N ILE A 76 4.65 -4.76 -3.91
CA ILE A 76 6.05 -5.18 -3.81
C ILE A 76 6.59 -5.60 -5.18
N ALA A 77 5.78 -6.30 -5.99
CA ALA A 77 6.20 -6.74 -7.33
C ALA A 77 6.30 -5.58 -8.35
N GLN A 78 5.38 -4.62 -8.31
CA GLN A 78 5.27 -3.53 -9.27
C GLN A 78 6.20 -2.34 -8.96
N ALA A 79 6.39 -2.00 -7.70
CA ALA A 79 7.10 -0.79 -7.30
C ALA A 79 8.57 -0.67 -7.79
N PRO A 80 9.37 -1.74 -7.97
CA PRO A 80 10.74 -1.60 -8.48
C PRO A 80 10.79 -1.06 -9.91
N HIS A 81 9.73 -1.26 -10.68
CA HIS A 81 9.60 -0.75 -12.05
C HIS A 81 9.23 0.73 -12.09
N ARG A 82 8.75 1.29 -10.97
CA ARG A 82 8.20 2.64 -10.86
C ARG A 82 8.99 3.55 -9.92
N LEU A 83 9.83 3.01 -9.05
CA LEU A 83 10.71 3.81 -8.17
C LEU A 83 12.01 4.17 -8.87
N ARG A 84 12.63 5.31 -8.57
CA ARG A 84 14.05 5.54 -8.91
C ARG A 84 14.96 4.66 -8.05
N SER A 85 16.20 4.39 -8.48
CA SER A 85 17.17 3.70 -7.61
C SER A 85 17.38 4.51 -6.32
N GLY A 86 17.37 3.85 -5.18
CA GLY A 86 17.34 4.49 -3.86
C GLY A 86 15.99 5.08 -3.43
N GLY A 87 14.97 5.04 -4.30
CA GLY A 87 13.60 5.51 -4.03
C GLY A 87 12.90 4.71 -2.95
N PHE A 88 11.94 5.33 -2.27
CA PHE A 88 11.35 4.81 -1.03
C PHE A 88 9.99 4.14 -1.25
N LEU A 89 9.76 2.97 -0.65
CA LEU A 89 8.46 2.30 -0.60
C LEU A 89 7.96 2.26 0.84
N ALA A 90 6.70 2.63 1.07
CA ALA A 90 6.00 2.42 2.34
C ALA A 90 4.59 1.89 2.10
N ILE A 91 4.25 0.77 2.74
CA ILE A 91 2.94 0.11 2.59
C ILE A 91 2.36 -0.14 3.98
N GLU A 92 1.15 0.36 4.23
CA GLU A 92 0.38 0.04 5.43
C GLU A 92 -0.09 -1.42 5.40
N VAL A 93 -0.01 -2.09 6.54
CA VAL A 93 -0.32 -3.51 6.69
C VAL A 93 -1.12 -3.76 7.97
N ALA A 94 -1.88 -4.85 7.98
CA ALA A 94 -2.45 -5.37 9.21
C ALA A 94 -1.34 -5.74 10.19
N THR A 95 -1.49 -5.38 11.47
CA THR A 95 -0.48 -5.69 12.51
C THR A 95 -0.15 -7.18 12.58
N ALA A 96 -1.16 -8.05 12.43
CA ALA A 96 -1.01 -9.50 12.45
C ALA A 96 -0.25 -10.08 11.23
N ARG A 97 -0.02 -9.27 10.18
CA ARG A 97 0.66 -9.66 8.95
C ARG A 97 1.97 -8.90 8.71
N ALA A 98 2.37 -8.02 9.63
CA ALA A 98 3.54 -7.15 9.43
C ALA A 98 4.85 -7.94 9.28
N GLU A 99 5.02 -9.04 10.01
CA GLU A 99 6.22 -9.89 9.89
C GLU A 99 6.25 -10.64 8.56
N GLU A 100 5.11 -11.15 8.10
CA GLU A 100 5.00 -11.83 6.80
C GLU A 100 5.23 -10.86 5.64
N ALA A 101 4.65 -9.66 5.72
CA ALA A 101 4.89 -8.59 4.75
C ALA A 101 6.36 -8.14 4.74
N LEU A 102 7.00 -8.04 5.92
CA LEU A 102 8.43 -7.75 6.02
C LEU A 102 9.26 -8.85 5.36
N HIS A 103 8.91 -10.12 5.58
CA HIS A 103 9.63 -11.24 4.96
C HIS A 103 9.56 -11.16 3.44
N LEU A 104 8.37 -10.94 2.87
CA LEU A 104 8.18 -10.81 1.42
C LEU A 104 9.11 -9.76 0.80
N ILE A 105 9.18 -8.57 1.38
CA ILE A 105 10.01 -7.48 0.85
C ILE A 105 11.51 -7.67 1.16
N ALA A 106 11.86 -8.29 2.29
CA ALA A 106 13.24 -8.54 2.68
C ALA A 106 13.91 -9.66 1.86
N THR A 107 13.13 -10.57 1.28
CA THR A 107 13.64 -11.65 0.41
C THR A 107 13.75 -11.26 -1.06
N ASP A 108 13.27 -10.07 -1.43
CA ASP A 108 13.31 -9.55 -2.80
C ASP A 108 14.57 -8.70 -3.01
N ASP A 109 15.45 -9.17 -3.90
CA ASP A 109 16.77 -8.56 -4.16
C ASP A 109 16.70 -7.18 -4.83
N ARG A 110 15.51 -6.78 -5.31
CA ARG A 110 15.24 -5.44 -5.85
C ARG A 110 15.11 -4.38 -4.76
N TYR A 111 15.10 -4.78 -3.49
CA TYR A 111 14.98 -3.91 -2.34
C TYR A 111 16.15 -4.02 -1.36
N CYS A 112 16.36 -2.94 -0.62
CA CYS A 112 17.28 -2.88 0.51
C CYS A 112 16.65 -2.10 1.69
N HIS A 113 17.25 -2.22 2.87
CA HIS A 113 16.80 -1.53 4.09
C HIS A 113 15.32 -1.80 4.45
N ALA A 114 14.86 -3.04 4.26
CA ALA A 114 13.52 -3.45 4.66
C ALA A 114 13.33 -3.32 6.19
N ALA A 115 12.24 -2.68 6.62
CA ALA A 115 11.95 -2.46 8.03
C ALA A 115 10.45 -2.34 8.31
N VAL A 116 10.05 -2.60 9.56
CA VAL A 116 8.69 -2.35 10.06
C VAL A 116 8.68 -1.10 10.93
N VAL A 117 7.79 -0.18 10.59
CA VAL A 117 7.51 1.03 11.36
C VAL A 117 6.23 0.81 12.19
N ARG A 118 6.26 1.29 13.43
CA ARG A 118 5.16 1.20 14.39
C ARG A 118 4.35 2.50 14.39
N ASP A 119 3.05 2.39 14.65
CA ASP A 119 2.18 3.53 14.89
C ASP A 119 2.44 4.19 16.27
N PHE A 120 1.70 5.26 16.58
CA PHE A 120 1.79 5.95 17.87
C PHE A 120 1.37 5.08 19.08
N ALA A 121 0.64 3.99 18.85
CA ALA A 121 0.27 3.00 19.87
C ALA A 121 1.31 1.87 20.00
N GLY A 122 2.42 1.94 19.26
CA GLY A 122 3.50 0.95 19.27
C GLY A 122 3.21 -0.31 18.46
N ARG A 123 2.14 -0.34 17.67
CA ARG A 123 1.74 -1.51 16.87
C ARG A 123 2.45 -1.50 15.51
N PRO A 124 2.98 -2.63 15.04
CA PRO A 124 3.43 -2.77 13.65
C PRO A 124 2.35 -2.31 12.67
N ARG A 125 2.70 -1.39 11.79
CA ARG A 125 1.69 -0.77 10.90
C ARG A 125 2.15 -0.55 9.47
N VAL A 126 3.42 -0.28 9.25
CA VAL A 126 3.94 0.03 7.91
C VAL A 126 5.19 -0.78 7.64
N ILE A 127 5.25 -1.47 6.50
CA ILE A 127 6.52 -1.97 5.97
C ILE A 127 7.17 -0.91 5.09
N THR A 128 8.48 -0.80 5.16
CA THR A 128 9.26 0.17 4.39
C THR A 128 10.47 -0.50 3.76
N ALA A 129 10.90 -0.02 2.61
CA ALA A 129 12.17 -0.39 1.98
C ALA A 129 12.64 0.70 1.00
N LYS A 130 13.85 0.54 0.47
CA LYS A 130 14.36 1.33 -0.66
C LYS A 130 14.58 0.44 -1.87
N ARG A 131 14.38 0.97 -3.08
CA ARG A 131 14.82 0.32 -4.32
C ARG A 131 16.36 0.20 -4.29
N ALA A 132 16.87 -1.00 -4.54
CA ALA A 132 18.30 -1.28 -4.62
C ALA A 132 18.99 -0.59 -5.81
#